data_AF-A0A494TK54-F1
#
_entry.id   AF-A0A494TK54-F1
#
_cell.length_a   1.000
_cell.length_b   1.000
_cell.length_c   1.000
_cell.angle_alpha   90.00
_cell.angle_beta   90.00
_cell.angle_gamma   90.00
#
_symmetry.space_group_name_H-M   'P 1'
#
loop_
_entity.id
_entity.type
_entity.pdbx_description
1 polymer ?
#
loop_
_entity_poly.entity_id
_entity_poly.type
_entity_poly.pdbx_seq_one_letter_code
_entity_poly.pdbx_strand_id
1 'polypeptide(L)'
;MTHRGWYLGYTAFFDGLHRFDVNGDPVREQRSRGAYATLEGQILQGAEERGLSGWMRAGLADPAVQSVSGYLGGGLVYTGLFKTRASDQVGIALNHAIVDPNDPLIPSIGHTGSETTIEASYRYAATDWLAIQPDIQFVHHPFGSSTIADALVVGVRFNFTLTRNVIERVRDDLPVAH
;
A
#
# COMPACT_ATOMS: atom_id res chain seq x y z
N MET A 1 -27.62 -1.48 -9.14
CA MET A 1 -27.07 -0.21 -9.66
C MET A 1 -25.57 -0.22 -9.41
N THR A 2 -24.77 -0.52 -10.44
CA THR A 2 -23.32 -0.63 -10.33
C THR A 2 -22.71 0.75 -10.52
N HIS A 3 -22.13 1.34 -9.47
CA HIS A 3 -21.41 2.60 -9.57
C HIS A 3 -20.10 2.37 -10.35
N ARG A 4 -20.15 2.70 -11.64
CA ARG A 4 -18.95 2.96 -12.45
C ARG A 4 -18.35 4.26 -11.96
N GLY A 5 -17.12 4.22 -11.47
CA GLY A 5 -16.41 5.42 -11.08
C GLY A 5 -14.94 5.20 -11.19
N TRP A 6 -14.27 6.08 -11.93
CA TRP A 6 -12.88 6.36 -11.65
C TRP A 6 -12.88 7.32 -10.47
N TYR A 7 -12.25 6.93 -9.37
CA TYR A 7 -12.05 7.83 -8.25
C TYR A 7 -10.74 8.57 -8.47
N LEU A 8 -10.84 9.90 -8.55
CA LEU A 8 -9.71 10.81 -8.59
C LEU A 8 -9.75 11.68 -7.34
N GLY A 9 -8.71 11.56 -6.51
CA GLY A 9 -8.50 12.42 -5.35
C GLY A 9 -7.18 13.15 -5.49
N TYR A 10 -7.13 14.42 -5.11
CA TYR A 10 -5.87 15.16 -4.98
C TYR A 10 -5.92 16.09 -3.76
N THR A 11 -4.76 16.37 -3.18
CA THR A 11 -4.62 17.38 -2.11
C THR A 11 -3.33 18.15 -2.36
N ALA A 12 -3.37 19.47 -2.16
CA ALA A 12 -2.32 20.35 -2.66
C ALA A 12 -1.43 20.99 -1.58
N PHE A 13 -1.77 20.95 -0.28
CA PHE A 13 -0.91 21.53 0.76
C PHE A 13 -1.17 20.89 2.14
N PHE A 14 -0.09 20.58 2.86
CA PHE A 14 -0.11 20.23 4.28
C PHE A 14 1.05 20.95 4.95
N ASP A 15 0.79 21.69 6.04
CA ASP A 15 1.85 22.23 6.89
C ASP A 15 2.41 21.09 7.78
N GLY A 16 3.74 21.01 7.89
CA GLY A 16 4.44 19.88 8.50
C GLY A 16 4.25 19.77 10.02
N LEU A 17 4.25 18.53 10.53
CA LEU A 17 4.26 18.23 11.97
C LEU A 17 5.69 18.19 12.53
N HIS A 18 5.79 18.54 13.81
CA HIS A 18 7.01 18.92 14.53
C HIS A 18 8.09 17.83 14.62
N ARG A 19 9.36 18.22 14.43
CA ARG A 19 10.55 17.48 14.86
C ARG A 19 11.20 18.19 16.05
N PHE A 20 11.69 17.40 17.00
CA PHE A 20 12.55 17.85 18.09
C PHE A 20 14.01 17.54 17.73
N ASP A 21 14.95 18.40 18.11
CA ASP A 21 16.37 18.13 17.96
C ASP A 21 16.89 17.11 19.01
N VAL A 22 18.19 16.82 18.98
CA VAL A 22 18.85 15.89 19.92
C VAL A 22 18.80 16.34 21.39
N ASN A 23 18.47 17.61 21.64
CA ASN A 23 18.29 18.18 22.97
C ASN A 23 16.80 18.25 23.38
N GLY A 24 15.88 17.84 22.50
CA GLY A 24 14.43 17.92 22.71
C GLY A 24 13.84 19.30 22.38
N ASP A 25 14.59 20.19 21.74
CA ASP A 25 14.09 21.51 21.35
C ASP A 25 13.31 21.44 20.02
N PRO A 26 12.15 22.11 19.90
CA PRO A 26 11.40 22.14 18.65
C PRO A 26 12.23 22.83 17.56
N VAL A 27 12.53 22.10 16.49
CA VAL A 27 13.20 22.67 15.31
C VAL A 27 12.23 23.65 14.66
N ARG A 28 12.67 24.91 14.53
CA ARG A 28 11.88 26.03 14.03
C ARG A 28 11.20 25.69 12.69
N GLU A 29 9.90 26.04 12.58
CA GLU A 29 9.03 25.85 11.41
C GLU A 29 9.77 25.87 10.06
N GLN A 30 9.88 24.71 9.42
CA GLN A 30 9.93 24.66 7.97
C GLN A 30 8.54 24.31 7.46
N ARG A 31 7.92 25.26 6.74
CA ARG A 31 6.67 25.03 6.02
C ARG A 31 6.89 23.93 4.98
N SER A 32 6.54 22.70 5.32
CA SER A 32 6.46 21.59 4.36
C SER A 32 5.40 21.91 3.30
N ARG A 33 5.67 21.58 2.04
CA ARG A 33 4.69 21.62 0.95
C ARG A 33 4.71 20.29 0.23
N GLY A 34 3.57 19.88 -0.31
CA GLY A 34 3.47 18.63 -1.03
C GLY A 34 2.18 18.51 -1.80
N ALA A 35 2.17 17.63 -2.78
CA ALA A 35 1.00 17.34 -3.60
C ALA A 35 0.81 15.83 -3.63
N TYR A 36 -0.44 15.39 -3.64
CA TYR A 36 -0.79 13.98 -3.78
C TYR A 36 -1.92 13.83 -4.79
N ALA A 37 -1.87 12.76 -5.58
CA ALA A 37 -2.92 12.35 -6.50
C ALA A 37 -3.12 10.83 -6.47
N THR A 38 -4.37 10.39 -6.57
CA THR A 38 -4.74 8.98 -6.68
C THR A 38 -5.76 8.81 -7.79
N LEU A 39 -5.62 7.72 -8.55
CA LEU A 39 -6.55 7.29 -9.57
C LEU A 39 -6.82 5.80 -9.37
N GLU A 40 -8.08 5.39 -9.32
CA GLU A 40 -8.45 3.98 -9.25
C GLU A 40 -9.74 3.71 -10.01
N GLY A 41 -9.86 2.52 -10.58
CA GLY A 41 -11.05 2.15 -11.34
C GLY A 41 -11.02 0.76 -11.95
N GLN A 42 -12.18 0.32 -12.42
CA GLN A 42 -12.32 -0.93 -13.16
C GLN A 42 -11.89 -0.72 -14.62
N ILE A 43 -10.98 -1.58 -15.11
CA ILE A 43 -10.46 -1.57 -16.48
C ILE A 43 -11.27 -2.52 -17.36
N LEU A 44 -11.47 -3.77 -16.90
CA LEU A 44 -12.24 -4.79 -17.61
C LEU A 44 -13.28 -5.41 -16.68
N GLN A 45 -14.47 -5.68 -17.22
CA GLN A 45 -15.56 -6.33 -16.49
C GLN A 45 -15.91 -7.67 -17.16
N GLY A 46 -15.84 -8.74 -16.38
CA GLY A 46 -16.30 -10.07 -16.74
C GLY A 46 -17.67 -10.38 -16.12
N ALA A 47 -18.15 -11.60 -16.35
CA ALA A 47 -19.37 -12.11 -15.71
C ALA A 47 -19.17 -12.32 -14.21
N GLU A 48 -20.25 -12.23 -13.42
CA GLU A 48 -20.26 -12.53 -11.98
C GLU A 48 -19.25 -11.71 -11.17
N GLU A 49 -19.20 -10.40 -11.41
CA GLU A 49 -18.31 -9.44 -10.71
C GLU A 49 -16.80 -9.69 -10.91
N ARG A 50 -16.42 -10.64 -11.75
CA ARG A 50 -15.04 -10.83 -12.20
C ARG A 50 -14.57 -9.62 -12.99
N GLY A 51 -13.26 -9.38 -12.99
CA GLY A 51 -12.72 -8.29 -13.79
C GLY A 51 -11.32 -7.86 -13.39
N LEU A 52 -10.78 -6.94 -14.18
CA LEU A 52 -9.51 -6.29 -13.95
C LEU A 52 -9.77 -4.87 -13.46
N SER A 53 -9.14 -4.50 -12.36
CA SER A 53 -9.09 -3.14 -11.83
C SER A 53 -7.65 -2.65 -11.80
N GLY A 54 -7.47 -1.33 -11.85
CA GLY A 54 -6.17 -0.70 -11.73
C GLY A 54 -6.21 0.48 -10.78
N TRP A 55 -5.06 0.77 -10.21
CA TRP A 55 -4.84 1.96 -9.38
C TRP A 55 -3.47 2.57 -9.66
N MET A 56 -3.39 3.87 -9.45
CA MET A 56 -2.17 4.68 -9.54
C MET A 56 -2.18 5.72 -8.43
N ARG A 57 -1.01 5.99 -7.85
CA ARG A 57 -0.80 6.99 -6.81
C ARG A 57 0.50 7.73 -7.10
N ALA A 58 0.47 9.05 -6.97
CA ALA A 58 1.65 9.89 -7.10
C ALA A 58 1.69 10.90 -5.96
N GLY A 59 2.88 11.15 -5.43
CA GLY A 59 3.09 12.09 -4.33
C GLY A 59 4.39 12.84 -4.50
N LEU A 60 4.39 14.11 -4.11
CA LEU A 60 5.59 14.94 -3.94
C LEU A 60 5.54 15.55 -2.56
N ALA A 61 6.68 15.61 -1.89
CA ALA A 61 6.84 16.20 -0.57
C ALA A 61 8.13 17.01 -0.49
N ASP A 62 8.19 17.93 0.45
CA ASP A 62 9.37 18.73 0.71
C ASP A 62 10.48 17.85 1.33
N PRO A 63 11.63 17.66 0.66
CA PRO A 63 12.73 16.86 1.19
C PRO A 63 13.31 17.43 2.49
N ALA A 64 13.08 18.71 2.78
CA ALA A 64 13.61 19.34 3.98
C ALA A 64 12.95 18.80 5.28
N VAL A 65 11.78 18.15 5.17
CA VAL A 65 11.07 17.53 6.29
C VAL A 65 10.73 16.05 6.11
N GLN A 66 10.73 15.53 4.87
CA GLN A 66 10.39 14.14 4.54
C GLN A 66 11.55 13.43 3.86
N SER A 67 11.89 12.24 4.33
CA SER A 67 12.94 11.38 3.74
C SER A 67 12.57 10.87 2.35
N VAL A 68 11.26 10.78 2.05
CA VAL A 68 10.73 10.45 0.73
C VAL A 68 10.09 11.69 0.14
N SER A 69 10.76 12.29 -0.85
CA SER A 69 10.34 13.54 -1.48
C SER A 69 9.48 13.33 -2.71
N GLY A 70 9.44 12.10 -3.23
CA GLY A 70 8.63 11.74 -4.38
C GLY A 70 8.18 10.28 -4.34
N TYR A 71 7.00 10.01 -4.90
CA TYR A 71 6.45 8.68 -4.98
C TYR A 71 5.63 8.51 -6.25
N LEU A 72 5.80 7.37 -6.92
CA LEU A 72 4.90 6.88 -7.95
C LEU A 72 4.65 5.39 -7.73
N GLY A 73 3.39 5.02 -7.56
CA GLY A 73 2.98 3.64 -7.39
C GLY A 73 1.79 3.32 -8.27
N GLY A 74 1.67 2.06 -8.66
CA GLY A 74 0.52 1.58 -9.40
C GLY A 74 0.43 0.07 -9.38
N GLY A 75 -0.76 -0.44 -9.65
CA GLY A 75 -0.99 -1.87 -9.63
C GLY A 75 -2.25 -2.28 -10.36
N LEU A 76 -2.32 -3.58 -10.61
CA LEU A 76 -3.44 -4.26 -11.24
C LEU A 76 -3.96 -5.34 -10.32
N VAL A 77 -5.27 -5.47 -10.25
CA VAL A 77 -5.95 -6.50 -9.46
C VAL A 77 -6.95 -7.22 -10.36
N TYR A 78 -6.81 -8.53 -10.47
CA TYR A 78 -7.80 -9.37 -11.14
C TYR A 78 -8.66 -10.11 -10.12
N THR A 79 -9.97 -9.95 -10.19
CA THR A 79 -10.95 -10.63 -9.34
C THR A 79 -11.52 -11.86 -10.06
N GLY A 80 -11.49 -13.00 -9.38
CA GLY A 80 -12.12 -14.24 -9.80
C GLY A 80 -11.35 -15.00 -10.88
N LEU A 81 -10.01 -15.02 -10.81
CA LEU A 81 -9.14 -15.70 -11.78
C LEU A 81 -9.53 -17.18 -12.01
N PHE A 82 -9.91 -17.88 -10.95
CA PHE A 82 -10.34 -19.28 -11.01
C PHE A 82 -11.86 -19.38 -10.98
N LYS A 83 -12.44 -20.24 -11.83
CA LYS A 83 -13.90 -20.44 -11.91
C LYS A 83 -14.52 -20.84 -10.56
N THR A 84 -13.84 -21.71 -9.81
CA THR A 84 -14.27 -22.20 -8.49
C THR A 84 -14.11 -21.16 -7.39
N ARG A 85 -13.46 -20.03 -7.66
CA ARG A 85 -13.08 -19.02 -6.67
C ARG A 85 -13.36 -17.61 -7.19
N ALA A 86 -14.63 -17.31 -7.44
CA ALA A 86 -15.06 -16.06 -8.06
C ALA A 86 -14.69 -14.79 -7.25
N SER A 87 -14.53 -14.92 -5.92
CA SER A 87 -14.25 -13.80 -5.01
C SER A 87 -12.76 -13.65 -4.62
N ASP A 88 -11.89 -14.55 -5.09
CA ASP A 88 -10.46 -14.44 -4.84
C ASP A 88 -9.84 -13.37 -5.75
N GLN A 89 -8.77 -12.71 -5.30
CA GLN A 89 -8.10 -11.66 -6.06
C GLN A 89 -6.61 -11.93 -6.20
N VAL A 90 -6.06 -11.61 -7.37
CA VAL A 90 -4.61 -11.64 -7.64
C VAL A 90 -4.16 -10.23 -7.94
N GLY A 91 -3.13 -9.75 -7.25
CA GLY A 91 -2.59 -8.41 -7.40
C GLY A 91 -1.13 -8.41 -7.83
N ILE A 92 -0.77 -7.44 -8.66
CA ILE A 92 0.63 -7.05 -8.90
C ILE A 92 0.75 -5.54 -8.74
N ALA A 93 1.86 -5.08 -8.20
CA ALA A 93 2.13 -3.64 -8.07
C ALA A 93 3.61 -3.32 -8.28
N LEU A 94 3.85 -2.08 -8.69
CA LEU A 94 5.15 -1.43 -8.77
C LEU A 94 5.07 -0.13 -7.99
N ASN A 95 6.03 0.10 -7.11
CA ASN A 95 6.16 1.33 -6.36
C ASN A 95 7.59 1.87 -6.48
N HIS A 96 7.73 3.16 -6.68
CA HIS A 96 9.00 3.84 -6.81
C HIS A 96 9.00 5.09 -5.91
N ALA A 97 9.94 5.13 -4.97
CA ALA A 97 10.09 6.22 -4.02
C ALA A 97 11.41 6.94 -4.28
N ILE A 98 11.37 8.27 -4.36
CA ILE A 98 12.56 9.13 -4.41
C ILE A 98 12.97 9.42 -2.98
N VAL A 99 14.19 9.03 -2.65
CA VAL A 99 14.76 9.10 -1.31
C VAL A 99 15.72 10.28 -1.25
N ASP A 100 15.57 11.14 -0.24
CA ASP A 100 16.43 12.31 -0.09
C ASP A 100 17.81 11.94 0.46
N PRO A 101 18.90 12.32 -0.22
CA PRO A 101 20.27 11.98 0.19
C PRO A 101 20.74 12.70 1.45
N ASN A 102 20.05 13.77 1.88
CA ASN A 102 20.45 14.59 3.02
C ASN A 102 19.75 14.15 4.31
N ASP A 103 18.90 13.13 4.27
CA ASP A 103 18.32 12.58 5.49
C ASP A 103 19.42 11.91 6.34
N PRO A 104 19.65 12.35 7.59
CA PRO A 104 20.72 11.83 8.43
C PRO A 104 20.55 10.36 8.83
N LEU A 105 19.35 9.78 8.66
CA LEU A 105 19.09 8.37 8.90
C LEU A 105 19.47 7.48 7.70
N ILE A 106 19.85 8.07 6.57
CA ILE A 106 20.14 7.37 5.33
C ILE A 106 21.65 7.39 5.06
N PRO A 107 22.27 6.23 4.74
CA PRO A 107 23.68 6.20 4.39
C PRO A 107 23.97 7.07 3.16
N SER A 108 24.78 8.10 3.34
CA SER A 108 25.22 9.00 2.27
C SER A 108 26.20 8.33 1.29
N ILE A 109 26.90 7.28 1.72
CA ILE A 109 27.76 6.46 0.88
C ILE A 109 26.92 5.44 0.10
N GLY A 110 27.08 5.42 -1.22
CA GLY A 110 26.36 4.51 -2.11
C GLY A 110 24.87 4.85 -2.29
N HIS A 111 24.46 6.09 -1.99
CA HIS A 111 23.10 6.56 -2.22
C HIS A 111 22.74 6.52 -3.72
N THR A 112 21.62 5.88 -4.05
CA THR A 112 21.09 5.72 -5.42
C THR A 112 19.96 6.70 -5.72
N GLY A 113 19.39 7.37 -4.72
CA GLY A 113 18.31 8.34 -4.91
C GLY A 113 16.91 7.75 -4.94
N SER A 114 16.77 6.42 -4.96
CA SER A 114 15.45 5.81 -5.04
C SER A 114 15.39 4.38 -4.55
N GLU A 115 14.23 4.00 -4.05
CA GLU A 115 13.85 2.63 -3.72
C GLU A 115 12.73 2.19 -4.68
N THR A 116 12.81 0.96 -5.20
CA THR A 116 11.75 0.40 -6.04
C THR A 116 11.26 -0.92 -5.48
N THR A 117 9.95 -1.07 -5.36
CA THR A 117 9.32 -2.29 -4.85
C THR A 117 8.39 -2.89 -5.90
N ILE A 118 8.54 -4.19 -6.15
CA ILE A 118 7.61 -5.00 -6.94
C ILE A 118 6.87 -5.92 -5.98
N GLU A 119 5.55 -5.91 -6.04
CA GLU A 119 4.67 -6.69 -5.16
C GLU A 119 3.83 -7.68 -5.97
N ALA A 120 3.64 -8.87 -5.42
CA ALA A 120 2.67 -9.84 -5.88
C ALA A 120 1.86 -10.37 -4.69
N SER A 121 0.53 -10.36 -4.80
CA SER A 121 -0.37 -10.77 -3.73
C SER A 121 -1.51 -11.65 -4.22
N TYR A 122 -2.03 -12.49 -3.34
CA TYR A 122 -3.20 -13.30 -3.59
C TYR A 122 -4.16 -13.27 -2.41
N ARG A 123 -5.32 -12.65 -2.58
CA ARG A 123 -6.36 -12.61 -1.55
C ARG A 123 -7.29 -13.81 -1.72
N TYR A 124 -7.19 -14.76 -0.80
CA TYR A 124 -8.10 -15.87 -0.62
C TYR A 124 -9.29 -15.46 0.25
N ALA A 125 -10.49 -15.40 -0.32
CA ALA A 125 -11.73 -15.17 0.40
C ALA A 125 -12.17 -16.49 1.08
N ALA A 126 -11.65 -16.74 2.28
CA ALA A 126 -11.89 -17.99 3.02
C ALA A 126 -13.37 -18.15 3.38
N THR A 127 -13.99 -17.06 3.84
CA THR A 127 -15.42 -16.94 4.16
C THR A 127 -15.89 -15.52 3.86
N ASP A 128 -17.19 -15.24 4.05
CA ASP A 128 -17.73 -13.88 3.92
C ASP A 128 -17.15 -12.89 4.95
N TRP A 129 -16.57 -13.39 6.04
CA TRP A 129 -16.04 -12.59 7.14
C TRP A 129 -14.52 -12.67 7.28
N LEU A 130 -13.85 -13.59 6.58
CA LEU A 130 -12.40 -13.79 6.62
C LEU A 130 -11.81 -13.84 5.22
N ALA A 131 -10.77 -13.02 5.01
CA ALA A 131 -9.85 -13.20 3.90
C ALA A 131 -8.40 -13.29 4.37
N ILE A 132 -7.63 -14.13 3.69
CA ILE A 132 -6.21 -14.35 3.92
C ILE A 132 -5.47 -13.92 2.67
N GLN A 133 -4.45 -13.09 2.81
CA GLN A 133 -3.72 -12.53 1.69
C GLN A 133 -2.22 -12.68 1.90
N PRO A 134 -1.61 -13.78 1.45
CA PRO A 134 -0.17 -13.83 1.24
C PRO A 134 0.29 -12.72 0.28
N ASP A 135 1.48 -12.20 0.57
CA ASP A 135 2.10 -11.10 -0.11
C ASP A 135 3.62 -11.32 -0.21
N ILE A 136 4.18 -11.03 -1.37
CA ILE A 136 5.62 -11.12 -1.63
C ILE A 136 6.06 -9.82 -2.26
N GLN A 137 7.10 -9.20 -1.70
CA GLN A 137 7.68 -7.96 -2.19
C GLN A 137 9.16 -8.12 -2.44
N PHE A 138 9.61 -7.69 -3.61
CA PHE A 138 11.03 -7.50 -3.90
C PHE A 138 11.35 -6.01 -3.83
N VAL A 139 12.27 -5.64 -2.95
CA VAL A 139 12.70 -4.26 -2.71
C VAL A 139 14.12 -4.10 -3.26
N HIS A 140 14.24 -3.26 -4.28
CA HIS A 140 15.50 -2.90 -4.91
C HIS A 140 16.00 -1.57 -4.35
N HIS A 141 17.27 -1.54 -3.95
CA HIS A 141 17.90 -0.43 -3.24
C HIS A 141 17.10 0.05 -2.01
N PRO A 142 16.99 -0.79 -0.96
CA PRO A 142 16.34 -0.36 0.28
C PRO A 142 16.93 0.95 0.81
N PHE A 143 16.07 1.87 1.24
CA PHE A 143 16.40 3.25 1.63
C PHE A 143 17.19 4.04 0.57
N GLY A 144 17.06 3.68 -0.71
CA GLY A 144 17.83 4.32 -1.76
C GLY A 144 19.34 4.12 -1.62
N SER A 145 19.79 2.96 -1.12
CA SER A 145 21.21 2.65 -0.96
C SER A 145 21.64 1.43 -1.78
N SER A 146 22.75 1.57 -2.50
CA SER A 146 23.44 0.46 -3.20
C SER A 146 24.37 -0.34 -2.29
N THR A 147 24.57 0.11 -1.05
CA THR A 147 25.33 -0.64 -0.03
C THR A 147 24.46 -1.62 0.75
N ILE A 148 23.14 -1.45 0.69
CA ILE A 148 22.17 -2.36 1.27
C ILE A 148 21.75 -3.34 0.19
N ALA A 149 21.81 -4.64 0.48
CA ALA A 149 21.40 -5.67 -0.45
C ALA A 149 19.88 -5.59 -0.71
N ASP A 150 19.48 -5.94 -1.93
CA ASP A 150 18.07 -6.09 -2.27
C ASP A 150 17.38 -7.08 -1.33
N ALA A 151 16.12 -6.79 -0.99
CA ALA A 151 15.36 -7.56 -0.01
C ALA A 151 14.18 -8.27 -0.64
N LEU A 152 13.99 -9.54 -0.25
CA LEU A 152 12.75 -10.27 -0.48
C LEU A 152 11.97 -10.32 0.83
N VAL A 153 10.79 -9.72 0.83
CA VAL A 153 9.87 -9.67 1.97
C VAL A 153 8.70 -10.61 1.67
N VAL A 154 8.34 -11.42 2.65
CA VAL A 154 7.18 -12.31 2.58
C VAL A 154 6.29 -12.04 3.78
N GLY A 155 5.00 -11.83 3.53
CA GLY A 155 4.02 -11.51 4.56
C GLY A 155 2.68 -12.18 4.32
N VAL A 156 1.82 -12.12 5.33
CA VAL A 156 0.42 -12.57 5.24
C VAL A 156 -0.45 -11.54 5.94
N ARG A 157 -1.51 -11.07 5.26
CA ARG A 157 -2.53 -10.19 5.81
C ARG A 157 -3.82 -10.96 6.06
N PHE A 158 -4.45 -10.71 7.21
CA PHE A 158 -5.78 -11.22 7.54
C PHE A 158 -6.76 -10.05 7.56
N ASN A 159 -7.89 -10.19 6.86
CA ASN A 159 -8.96 -9.20 6.86
C ASN A 159 -10.21 -9.81 7.48
N PHE A 160 -10.76 -9.13 8.48
CA PHE A 160 -11.95 -9.55 9.21
C PHE A 160 -13.08 -8.54 9.03
N THR A 161 -14.26 -9.02 8.64
CA THR A 161 -15.48 -8.20 8.59
C THR A 161 -16.44 -8.68 9.66
N LEU A 162 -16.53 -7.93 10.76
CA LEU A 162 -17.40 -8.25 11.89
C LEU A 162 -18.71 -7.46 11.77
N THR A 163 -19.81 -8.19 11.59
CA THR A 163 -21.16 -7.66 11.70
C THR A 163 -21.92 -8.46 12.76
N ARG A 164 -23.00 -7.89 13.32
CA ARG A 164 -23.80 -8.57 14.36
C ARG A 164 -24.27 -9.96 13.92
N ASN A 165 -24.74 -10.08 12.69
CA ASN A 165 -25.19 -11.35 12.10
C ASN A 165 -24.04 -12.37 11.93
N VAL A 166 -22.83 -11.89 11.59
CA VAL A 166 -21.64 -12.74 11.50
C VAL A 166 -21.24 -13.26 12.87
N ILE A 167 -21.28 -12.41 13.90
CA ILE A 167 -20.93 -12.79 15.27
C ILE A 167 -21.88 -13.87 15.79
N GLU A 168 -23.19 -13.70 15.56
CA GLU A 168 -24.20 -14.70 15.94
C GLU A 168 -23.97 -16.04 15.23
N ARG A 169 -23.72 -16.02 13.92
CA ARG A 169 -23.42 -17.24 13.15
C ARG A 169 -22.13 -17.94 13.62
N VAL A 170 -21.05 -17.19 13.83
CA VAL A 170 -19.77 -17.77 14.31
C VAL A 170 -19.95 -18.37 15.71
N ARG A 171 -20.75 -17.73 16.58
CA ARG A 171 -21.04 -18.27 17.92
C ARG A 171 -21.75 -19.62 17.85
N ASP A 172 -22.68 -19.77 16.92
CA ASP A 172 -23.49 -20.98 16.78
C ASP A 172 -22.70 -22.15 16.12
N ASP A 173 -21.66 -21.84 15.32
CA ASP A 173 -20.77 -22.82 14.68
C ASP A 173 -19.57 -23.25 15.56
N LEU A 174 -19.35 -22.60 16.72
CA LEU A 174 -18.30 -23.02 17.65
C LEU A 174 -18.73 -24.31 18.37
N PRO A 175 -17.89 -25.37 18.39
CA PRO A 175 -18.20 -26.57 19.15
C PRO A 175 -18.34 -26.20 20.63
N VAL A 176 -19.50 -26.51 21.20
CA VAL A 176 -19.74 -26.35 22.63
C VAL A 176 -18.72 -27.25 23.34
N ALA A 177 -17.81 -26.64 24.10
CA ALA A 177 -16.93 -27.41 24.97
C ALA A 177 -17.82 -28.16 25.98
N HIS A 178 -17.92 -29.49 25.81
CA HIS A 178 -18.53 -30.41 26.74
C HIS A 178 -17.59 -30.71 27.91
#